data_AF-A0A8S2TXG1-F1
#
_entry.id   AF-A0A8S2TXG1-F1
#
_cell.length_a   1.000
_cell.length_b   1.000
_cell.length_c   1.000
_cell.angle_alpha   90.00
_cell.angle_beta   90.00
_cell.angle_gamma   90.00
#
_symmetry.space_group_name_H-M   'P 1'
#
loop_
_entity.id
_entity.type
_entity.pdbx_description
1 polymer ?
#
loop_
_entity_poly.entity_id
_entity_poly.type
_entity_poly.pdbx_seq_one_letter_code
_entity_poly.pdbx_strand_id
1 'polypeptide(L)'
;MTSSSQRRYDPIELEALAIWMCFQRMRPYLLGRPIIIYTDHCPLCNMMTSSVKNRRVDRISILLQEFNIEKIIHIKGRHNCLADYLSRHPTPREEE
;
A
#
# COMPACT_ATOMS: atom_id res chain seq x y z
N MET A 1 11.02 -11.07 -0.37
CA MET A 1 10.64 -11.90 -1.53
C MET A 1 9.14 -12.14 -1.49
N THR A 2 8.42 -11.90 -2.58
CA THR A 2 7.00 -12.22 -2.70
C THR A 2 6.82 -13.75 -2.60
N SER A 3 5.92 -14.19 -1.72
CA SER A 3 5.58 -15.61 -1.57
C SER A 3 5.08 -16.19 -2.91
N SER A 4 5.19 -17.51 -3.13
CA SER A 4 4.73 -18.18 -4.35
C SER A 4 3.27 -17.86 -4.71
N SER A 5 2.44 -17.54 -3.72
CA SER A 5 1.06 -17.07 -3.90
C SER A 5 0.94 -15.62 -4.40
N GLN A 6 1.88 -14.74 -4.01
CA GLN A 6 1.93 -13.33 -4.44
C GLN A 6 2.41 -13.18 -5.88
N ARG A 7 3.11 -14.17 -6.46
CA ARG A 7 3.51 -14.14 -7.88
C ARG A 7 2.33 -14.18 -8.87
N ARG A 8 1.15 -14.62 -8.41
CA ARG A 8 -0.08 -14.67 -9.21
C ARG A 8 -0.93 -13.40 -9.08
N TYR A 9 -0.43 -12.40 -8.37
CA TYR A 9 -1.19 -11.19 -8.09
C TYR A 9 -0.94 -10.20 -9.20
N ASP A 10 -2.00 -9.51 -9.61
CA ASP A 10 -1.84 -8.38 -10.52
C ASP A 10 -1.01 -7.28 -9.82
N PRO A 11 -0.27 -6.46 -10.58
CA PRO A 11 0.53 -5.37 -10.00
C PRO A 11 -0.27 -4.50 -9.03
N ILE A 12 -1.53 -4.19 -9.37
CA ILE A 12 -2.44 -3.42 -8.51
C ILE A 12 -2.70 -4.07 -7.15
N GLU A 13 -2.79 -5.40 -7.10
CA GLU A 13 -3.04 -6.13 -5.86
C GLU A 13 -1.79 -6.17 -4.98
N LEU A 14 -0.61 -6.28 -5.60
CA LEU A 14 0.66 -6.23 -4.88
C LEU A 14 0.89 -4.86 -4.25
N GLU A 15 0.63 -3.79 -4.99
CA GLU A 15 0.74 -2.43 -4.49
C GLU A 15 -0.24 -2.15 -3.36
N ALA A 16 -1.52 -2.55 -3.51
CA ALA A 16 -2.50 -2.42 -2.43
C ALA A 16 -2.09 -3.21 -1.18
N LEU A 17 -1.58 -4.43 -1.37
CA LEU A 17 -1.12 -5.28 -0.26
C LEU A 17 0.09 -4.66 0.45
N ALA A 18 1.02 -4.06 -0.30
CA ALA A 18 2.18 -3.38 0.27
C ALA A 18 1.76 -2.20 1.18
N ILE A 19 0.77 -1.40 0.74
CA ILE A 19 0.19 -0.33 1.55
C ILE A 19 -0.39 -0.90 2.84
N TRP A 20 -1.24 -1.94 2.74
CA TRP A 20 -1.84 -2.55 3.93
C TRP A 20 -0.79 -3.08 4.91
N MET A 21 0.22 -3.80 4.43
CA MET A 21 1.30 -4.32 5.27
C MET A 21 2.09 -3.20 5.97
N CYS A 22 2.35 -2.10 5.26
CA CYS A 22 2.98 -0.92 5.84
C CYS A 22 2.13 -0.33 6.98
N PHE A 23 0.83 -0.17 6.74
CA PHE A 23 -0.11 0.36 7.73
C PHE A 23 -0.25 -0.55 8.96
N GLN A 24 -0.25 -1.87 8.78
CA GLN A 24 -0.25 -2.82 9.90
C GLN A 24 1.01 -2.68 10.75
N ARG A 25 2.20 -2.58 10.12
CA ARG A 25 3.47 -2.44 10.85
C ARG A 25 3.60 -1.08 11.54
N MET A 26 3.05 -0.02 10.94
CA MET A 26 3.08 1.34 11.47
C MET A 26 1.84 1.71 12.28
N ARG A 27 0.94 0.76 12.55
CA ARG A 27 -0.35 0.99 13.23
C ARG A 27 -0.25 1.85 14.49
N PRO A 28 0.71 1.63 15.43
CA PRO A 28 0.83 2.46 16.63
C PRO A 28 1.13 3.94 16.34
N TYR A 29 1.73 4.25 15.20
CA TYR A 29 2.11 5.61 14.81
C TYR A 29 1.03 6.33 13.99
N LEU A 30 0.19 5.56 13.30
CA LEU A 30 -0.79 6.04 12.34
C LEU A 30 -2.18 6.24 12.94
N LEU A 31 -2.54 5.47 13.99
CA LEU A 31 -3.87 5.52 14.57
C LEU A 31 -4.19 6.91 15.14
N GLY A 32 -5.34 7.46 14.76
CA GLY A 32 -5.83 8.76 15.24
C GLY A 32 -5.21 10.00 14.60
N ARG A 33 -4.32 9.84 13.60
CA ARG A 33 -3.71 10.97 12.87
C ARG A 33 -4.20 11.05 11.43
N PRO A 34 -4.31 12.26 10.85
CA PRO A 34 -4.57 12.41 9.42
C PRO A 34 -3.37 11.92 8.61
N ILE A 35 -3.63 11.10 7.59
CA ILE A 35 -2.60 10.45 6.78
C ILE A 35 -2.78 10.82 5.31
N ILE A 36 -1.67 11.13 4.65
CA ILE A 36 -1.61 11.34 3.20
C ILE A 36 -0.71 10.24 2.62
N ILE A 37 -1.24 9.47 1.67
CA ILE A 37 -0.50 8.42 0.98
C ILE A 37 -0.01 8.95 -0.36
N TYR A 38 1.29 8.82 -0.62
CA TYR A 38 1.87 9.05 -1.94
C TYR A 38 2.13 7.71 -2.62
N THR A 39 1.68 7.55 -3.86
CA THR A 39 1.87 6.32 -4.65
C THR A 39 2.19 6.69 -6.08
N ASP A 40 3.02 5.90 -6.75
CA ASP A 40 3.25 5.98 -8.20
C ASP A 40 2.28 5.09 -9.01
N HIS A 41 1.28 4.52 -8.35
CA HIS A 41 0.28 3.68 -8.97
C HIS A 41 -1.09 4.38 -9.05
N CYS A 42 -1.33 5.09 -10.16
CA CYS A 42 -2.58 5.83 -10.45
C CYS A 42 -3.88 5.09 -10.08
N PRO A 43 -4.08 3.80 -10.41
CA PRO A 43 -5.32 3.10 -10.11
C PRO A 43 -5.69 3.03 -8.62
N LEU A 44 -4.71 3.14 -7.72
CA LEU A 44 -4.94 3.11 -6.28
C LEU A 44 -5.40 4.45 -5.70
N CYS A 45 -5.28 5.55 -6.46
CA CYS A 45 -5.73 6.86 -5.98
C CYS A 45 -7.23 6.89 -5.70
N ASN A 46 -8.00 6.11 -6.46
CA ASN A 46 -9.45 6.03 -6.31
C ASN A 46 -9.90 4.87 -5.41
N MET A 47 -8.98 4.09 -4.85
CA MET A 47 -9.28 2.88 -4.07
C MET A 47 -10.16 3.15 -2.84
N MET A 48 -10.08 4.36 -2.26
CA MET A 48 -10.90 4.77 -1.11
C MET A 48 -12.23 5.43 -1.50
N THR A 49 -12.35 5.92 -2.73
CA THR A 49 -13.51 6.71 -3.20
C THR A 49 -14.43 5.91 -4.12
N SER A 50 -13.92 4.88 -4.79
CA SER A 50 -14.69 4.06 -5.73
C SER A 50 -14.29 2.59 -5.59
N SER A 51 -15.27 1.70 -5.64
CA SER A 51 -15.00 0.26 -5.70
C SER A 51 -14.14 -0.03 -6.91
N VAL A 52 -13.01 -0.68 -6.65
CA VAL A 52 -12.13 -1.17 -7.70
C VAL A 52 -12.75 -2.48 -8.17
N LYS A 53 -12.72 -2.76 -9.48
CA LYS A 53 -13.18 -4.05 -10.05
C LYS A 53 -12.28 -5.24 -9.67
N ASN A 54 -11.69 -5.21 -8.48
CA ASN A 54 -10.87 -6.24 -7.90
C ASN A 54 -11.25 -6.42 -6.42
N ARG A 55 -11.81 -7.59 -6.11
CA ARG A 55 -12.30 -7.93 -4.75
C ARG A 55 -11.20 -7.87 -3.69
N ARG A 56 -9.93 -8.15 -4.03
CA ARG A 56 -8.82 -8.10 -3.06
C ARG A 56 -8.49 -6.65 -2.68
N VAL A 57 -8.45 -5.78 -3.68
CA VAL A 57 -8.22 -4.34 -3.49
C VAL A 57 -9.36 -3.75 -2.66
N ASP A 58 -10.62 -4.08 -2.95
CA ASP A 58 -11.77 -3.62 -2.16
C ASP A 58 -11.70 -4.07 -0.69
N ARG A 59 -11.27 -5.31 -0.42
CA ARG A 59 -11.06 -5.77 0.96
C ARG A 59 -9.99 -4.95 1.67
N ILE A 60 -8.91 -4.60 0.98
CA ILE A 60 -7.86 -3.73 1.53
C ILE A 60 -8.41 -2.32 1.78
N SER A 61 -9.22 -1.76 0.88
CA SER A 61 -9.90 -0.47 1.11
C SER A 61 -10.69 -0.47 2.41
N ILE A 62 -11.49 -1.51 2.66
CA ILE A 62 -12.29 -1.65 3.89
C ILE A 62 -11.38 -1.70 5.12
N LEU A 63 -10.27 -2.44 5.06
CA LEU A 63 -9.31 -2.50 6.18
C LEU A 63 -8.63 -1.15 6.43
N LEU A 64 -8.40 -0.37 5.37
CA LEU A 64 -7.78 0.95 5.47
C LEU A 64 -8.74 2.02 6.00
N GLN A 65 -10.06 1.79 6.01
CA GLN A 65 -11.04 2.72 6.60
C GLN A 65 -10.86 2.91 8.12
N GLU A 66 -10.16 2.00 8.78
CA GLU A 66 -9.80 2.16 10.20
C GLU A 66 -8.84 3.34 10.42
N PHE A 67 -8.11 3.74 9.38
CA PHE A 67 -7.15 4.84 9.43
C PHE A 67 -7.76 6.11 8.84
N ASN A 68 -7.38 7.27 9.38
CA ASN A 68 -7.85 8.56 8.89
C ASN A 68 -7.04 9.02 7.67
N ILE A 69 -7.18 8.30 6.55
CA ILE A 69 -6.52 8.64 5.28
C ILE A 69 -7.29 9.79 4.61
N GLU A 70 -6.70 10.98 4.62
CA GLU A 70 -7.32 12.17 4.02
C GLU A 70 -7.23 12.15 2.50
N LYS A 71 -6.06 11.77 1.96
CA LYS A 71 -5.77 11.83 0.52
C LYS A 71 -4.82 10.73 0.09
N ILE A 72 -5.07 10.20 -1.12
CA ILE A 72 -4.12 9.37 -1.86
C ILE A 72 -3.70 10.17 -3.10
N ILE A 73 -2.42 10.48 -3.20
CA ILE A 73 -1.87 11.36 -4.24
C ILE A 73 -0.94 10.55 -5.13
N HIS A 74 -1.23 10.58 -6.44
CA HIS A 74 -0.32 10.03 -7.42
C HIS A 74 0.92 10.92 -7.57
N ILE A 75 2.11 10.33 -7.47
CA ILE A 75 3.39 10.96 -7.78
C ILE A 75 4.07 10.21 -8.91
N LYS A 76 4.83 10.91 -9.76
CA LYS A 76 5.65 10.23 -10.77
C LYS A 76 6.66 9.31 -10.07
N GLY A 77 6.86 8.09 -10.58
CA GLY A 77 7.82 7.13 -9.99
C GLY A 77 9.24 7.70 -9.79
N ARG A 78 9.66 8.64 -10.64
CA ARG A 78 10.94 9.37 -10.47
C ARG A 78 11.06 10.18 -9.17
N HIS A 79 9.95 10.51 -8.52
CA HIS A 79 9.92 11.20 -7.23
C HIS A 79 9.67 10.21 -6.07
N ASN A 80 9.37 8.95 -6.38
CA ASN A 80 9.13 7.87 -5.43
C ASN A 80 10.43 7.08 -5.11
N CYS A 81 11.59 7.73 -5.22
CA CYS A 81 12.91 7.07 -5.16
C CYS A 81 13.14 6.27 -3.89
N LEU A 82 12.71 6.79 -2.74
CA LEU A 82 12.92 6.15 -1.44
C LEU A 82 12.10 4.86 -1.32
N ALA A 83 10.82 4.91 -1.69
CA ALA A 83 9.97 3.72 -1.65
C ALA A 83 10.41 2.67 -2.67
N ASP A 84 10.79 3.09 -3.88
CA ASP A 84 11.31 2.21 -4.93
C ASP A 84 12.64 1.55 -4.51
N TYR A 85 13.53 2.29 -3.84
CA TYR A 85 14.76 1.72 -3.30
C TYR A 85 14.47 0.67 -2.21
N LEU A 86 13.60 0.99 -1.24
CA LEU A 86 13.25 0.08 -0.15
C LEU A 86 12.50 -1.16 -0.64
N SER A 87 11.67 -1.04 -1.66
CA SER A 87 10.95 -2.18 -2.24
C SER A 87 11.88 -3.13 -2.99
N ARG A 88 12.92 -2.59 -3.65
CA ARG A 88 13.94 -3.36 -4.39
C ARG A 88 15.03 -3.96 -3.49
N HIS A 89 15.28 -3.37 -2.33
CA HIS A 89 16.30 -3.81 -1.39
C HIS A 89 15.71 -4.20 -0.03
N PRO A 90 14.96 -5.32 0.05
CA PRO A 90 14.42 -5.79 1.31
C PRO A 90 15.57 -6.20 2.25
N THR A 91 15.57 -5.65 3.47
CA THR A 91 16.47 -6.13 4.51
C THR A 91 16.10 -7.57 4.89
N PRO A 92 17.08 -8.45 5.19
CA PRO A 92 16.77 -9.75 5.79
C PRO A 92 15.95 -9.52 7.05
N ARG A 93 14.90 -10.32 7.28
CA ARG A 93 14.24 -10.31 8.59
C ARG A 93 15.20 -10.99 9.56
N GLU A 94 15.57 -10.31 10.63
CA GLU A 94 15.99 -11.01 11.84
C GLU A 94 14.72 -11.70 12.37
N GLU A 95 14.73 -13.02 12.35
CA GLU A 95 13.64 -13.85 12.86
C GLU A 95 13.70 -13.78 14.40
N GLU A 96 12.79 -13.03 15.01
CA GLU A 96 12.40 -13.19 16.42
C GLU A 96 11.20 -14.13 16.56
#